data_AF-X0V9L6-F1
#
_entry.id   AF-X0V9L6-F1
#
_cell.length_a   1.000
_cell.length_b   1.000
_cell.length_c   1.000
_cell.angle_alpha   90.00
_cell.angle_beta   90.00
_cell.angle_gamma   90.00
#
_symmetry.space_group_name_H-M   'P 1'
#
loop_
_entity.id
_entity.type
_entity.pdbx_description
1 polymer ?
#
loop_
_entity_poly.entity_id
_entity_poly.type
_entity_poly.pdbx_seq_one_letter_code
_entity_poly.pdbx_strand_id
1 'polypeptide(L)'
;LYRILKKEGILKIRVPHFTSKINFEDPTHINRFSIRTFDYFIPNTYFSYERQINYFSYIKKRIIFDKESKFIKIINIFLEKWINKSEKHQNFYEGSFLRLFPALNIEITLIK
;
A
#
# COMPACT_ATOMS: atom_id res chain seq x y z
N LEU A 1 -7.87 -12.57 -9.93
CA LEU A 1 -6.50 -13.07 -9.65
C LEU A 1 -6.48 -14.31 -8.75
N TYR A 2 -7.17 -14.33 -7.60
CA TYR A 2 -7.23 -15.50 -6.71
C TYR A 2 -7.55 -16.84 -7.40
N ARG A 3 -8.54 -16.85 -8.31
CA ARG A 3 -8.98 -18.07 -9.02
C ARG A 3 -7.91 -18.68 -9.92
N ILE A 4 -6.99 -17.87 -10.46
CA ILE A 4 -5.94 -18.33 -11.39
C ILE A 4 -4.60 -18.57 -10.69
N LEU A 5 -4.45 -18.11 -9.45
CA LEU A 5 -3.24 -18.34 -8.67
C LEU A 5 -3.19 -19.81 -8.22
N LYS A 6 -2.05 -20.47 -8.39
CA LYS A 6 -1.79 -21.78 -7.76
C LYS A 6 -1.84 -21.65 -6.24
N LYS A 7 -2.10 -22.75 -5.54
CA LYS A 7 -1.99 -22.82 -4.07
C LYS A 7 -0.60 -22.33 -3.64
N GLU A 8 -0.51 -21.52 -2.58
CA GLU A 8 0.72 -20.86 -2.11
C GLU A 8 1.36 -19.92 -3.14
N GLY A 9 0.62 -19.60 -4.22
CA GLY A 9 1.05 -18.63 -5.19
C GLY A 9 1.18 -17.24 -4.57
N ILE A 10 2.16 -16.48 -5.04
CA ILE A 10 2.45 -15.13 -4.57
C ILE A 10 1.90 -14.13 -5.59
N LEU A 11 1.01 -13.25 -5.15
CA LEU A 11 0.53 -12.12 -5.92
C LEU A 11 1.24 -10.84 -5.44
N LYS A 12 2.02 -10.23 -6.33
CA LYS A 12 2.67 -8.93 -6.08
C LYS A 12 1.90 -7.83 -6.80
N ILE A 13 1.50 -6.80 -6.07
CA ILE A 13 0.75 -5.67 -6.59
C ILE A 13 1.56 -4.41 -6.30
N ARG A 14 1.67 -3.54 -7.31
CA ARG A 14 2.20 -2.19 -7.17
C ARG A 14 1.18 -1.23 -7.74
N VAL A 15 0.75 -0.27 -6.93
CA VAL A 15 -0.18 0.79 -7.32
C VAL A 15 0.29 2.13 -6.78
N PRO A 16 -0.08 3.26 -7.40
CA PRO A 16 0.23 4.55 -6.83
C PRO A 16 -0.49 4.76 -5.49
N HIS A 17 0.25 5.23 -4.48
CA HIS A 17 -0.33 5.59 -3.19
C HIS A 17 -1.29 6.78 -3.36
N PHE A 18 -2.38 6.89 -2.61
CA PHE A 18 -3.40 7.94 -2.83
C PHE A 18 -2.87 9.39 -2.80
N THR A 19 -1.73 9.65 -2.16
CA THR A 19 -1.04 10.95 -2.16
C THR A 19 -0.07 11.17 -3.34
N SER A 20 0.17 10.13 -4.16
CA SER A 20 1.05 10.17 -5.31
C SER A 20 0.49 11.07 -6.39
N LYS A 21 1.32 11.95 -6.96
CA LYS A 21 0.97 12.76 -8.14
C LYS A 21 0.53 11.92 -9.34
N ILE A 22 1.07 10.71 -9.48
CA ILE A 22 0.79 9.79 -10.59
C ILE A 22 -0.70 9.38 -10.60
N ASN A 23 -1.36 9.36 -9.43
CA ASN A 23 -2.81 9.12 -9.37
C ASN A 23 -3.66 10.20 -10.06
N PHE A 24 -3.09 11.37 -10.36
CA PHE A 24 -3.77 12.52 -10.94
C PHE A 24 -3.25 12.90 -12.33
N GLU A 25 -2.10 12.36 -12.73
CA GLU A 25 -1.52 12.55 -14.06
C GLU A 25 -2.22 11.69 -15.11
N ASP A 26 -2.61 10.47 -14.75
CA ASP A 26 -3.25 9.52 -15.67
C ASP A 26 -4.79 9.55 -15.51
N PRO A 27 -5.54 9.96 -16.54
CA PRO A 27 -7.01 10.03 -16.49
C PRO A 27 -7.69 8.64 -16.40
N THR A 28 -6.96 7.55 -16.61
CA THR A 28 -7.49 6.18 -16.49
C THR A 28 -7.55 5.68 -15.04
N HIS A 29 -6.92 6.38 -14.09
CA HIS A 29 -7.00 6.04 -12.68
C HIS A 29 -8.38 6.35 -12.10
N ILE A 30 -9.18 5.29 -11.94
CA ILE A 30 -10.52 5.38 -11.33
C ILE A 30 -10.45 5.44 -9.80
N ASN A 31 -9.59 4.60 -9.21
CA ASN A 31 -9.49 4.43 -7.76
C ASN A 31 -8.12 4.88 -7.24
N ARG A 32 -8.10 5.36 -5.99
CA ARG A 32 -6.90 5.69 -5.24
C ARG A 32 -6.75 4.70 -4.10
N PHE A 33 -5.52 4.26 -3.82
CA PHE A 33 -5.27 3.16 -2.89
C PHE A 33 -4.54 3.64 -1.64
N SER A 34 -4.98 3.13 -0.48
CA SER A 34 -4.25 3.18 0.79
C SER A 34 -3.76 1.78 1.16
N ILE A 35 -2.91 1.65 2.17
CA ILE A 35 -2.49 0.34 2.69
C ILE A 35 -3.69 -0.49 3.16
N ARG A 36 -4.73 0.17 3.69
CA ARG A 36 -5.94 -0.48 4.22
C ARG A 36 -6.90 -0.93 3.12
N THR A 37 -6.80 -0.39 1.91
CA THR A 37 -7.64 -0.86 0.79
C THR A 37 -7.48 -2.35 0.53
N PHE A 38 -6.29 -2.91 0.81
CA PHE A 38 -6.02 -4.32 0.58
C PHE A 38 -6.42 -5.24 1.73
N ASP A 39 -6.79 -4.70 2.89
CA ASP A 39 -7.24 -5.48 4.05
C ASP A 39 -8.59 -6.17 3.82
N TYR A 40 -9.36 -5.69 2.85
CA TYR A 40 -10.58 -6.36 2.39
C TYR A 40 -10.34 -7.76 1.80
N PHE A 41 -9.10 -8.12 1.45
CA PHE A 41 -8.80 -9.38 0.76
C PHE A 41 -8.16 -10.46 1.66
N ILE A 42 -7.89 -10.14 2.92
CA ILE A 42 -7.29 -11.07 3.90
C ILE A 42 -8.21 -11.26 5.11
N PRO A 43 -8.22 -12.44 5.76
CA PRO A 43 -9.05 -12.72 6.92
C PRO A 43 -8.59 -11.91 8.15
N ASN A 44 -9.46 -11.87 9.16
CA ASN A 44 -9.18 -11.31 10.49
C ASN A 44 -8.82 -9.81 10.51
N THR A 45 -9.23 -9.06 9.49
CA THR A 45 -9.18 -7.59 9.52
C THR A 45 -10.58 -7.05 9.80
N TYR A 46 -10.65 -5.82 10.34
CA TYR A 46 -11.93 -5.13 10.55
C TYR A 46 -12.79 -5.15 9.26
N PHE A 47 -12.16 -4.96 8.10
CA PHE A 47 -12.83 -4.90 6.81
C PHE A 47 -13.24 -6.27 6.25
N SER A 48 -12.53 -7.34 6.60
CA SER A 48 -12.87 -8.69 6.14
C SER A 48 -14.10 -9.24 6.85
N TYR A 49 -14.30 -8.90 8.13
CA TYR A 49 -15.48 -9.32 8.89
C TYR A 49 -16.78 -8.79 8.29
N GLU A 50 -16.78 -7.57 7.77
CA GLU A 50 -17.96 -6.96 7.15
C GLU A 50 -18.36 -7.60 5.82
N ARG A 51 -17.41 -8.22 5.09
CA ARG A 51 -17.66 -8.76 3.74
C ARG A 51 -17.47 -10.27 3.59
N GLN A 52 -17.02 -10.98 4.63
CA GLN A 52 -16.70 -12.42 4.60
C GLN A 52 -15.73 -12.82 3.48
N ILE A 53 -14.81 -11.92 3.12
CA ILE A 53 -13.87 -12.14 2.02
C ILE A 53 -12.56 -12.72 2.57
N ASN A 54 -12.34 -14.02 2.35
CA ASN A 54 -11.14 -14.75 2.78
C ASN A 54 -10.40 -15.36 1.57
N TYR A 55 -9.85 -14.51 0.70
CA TYR A 55 -9.14 -14.98 -0.49
C TYR A 55 -7.64 -15.22 -0.27
N PHE A 56 -6.98 -14.48 0.62
CA PHE A 56 -5.54 -14.61 0.81
C PHE A 56 -5.19 -14.83 2.28
N SER A 57 -4.15 -15.60 2.56
CA SER A 57 -3.75 -15.98 3.92
C SER A 57 -2.79 -15.00 4.59
N TYR A 58 -2.00 -14.27 3.81
CA TYR A 58 -0.99 -13.36 4.31
C TYR A 58 -0.87 -12.11 3.43
N ILE A 59 -0.60 -10.95 4.07
CA ILE A 59 -0.27 -9.71 3.38
C ILE A 59 1.02 -9.10 3.93
N LYS A 60 1.88 -8.64 3.02
CA LYS A 60 2.98 -7.73 3.34
C LYS A 60 2.75 -6.41 2.62
N LYS A 61 2.77 -5.31 3.36
CA LYS A 61 2.50 -3.96 2.87
C LYS A 61 3.74 -3.08 3.00
N ARG A 62 4.05 -2.32 1.95
CA ARG A 62 5.14 -1.33 1.96
C ARG A 62 4.68 -0.06 1.27
N ILE A 63 4.96 1.08 1.88
CA ILE A 63 4.81 2.41 1.27
C ILE A 63 6.17 2.81 0.71
N ILE A 64 6.22 3.16 -0.56
CA ILE A 64 7.45 3.55 -1.27
C ILE A 64 7.39 5.03 -1.56
N PHE A 65 8.48 5.75 -1.26
CA PHE A 65 8.61 7.18 -1.52
C PHE A 65 9.43 7.42 -2.79
N ASP A 66 9.22 8.59 -3.41
CA ASP A 66 10.07 9.03 -4.52
C ASP A 66 11.50 9.30 -4.01
N LYS A 67 12.50 8.82 -4.77
CA LYS A 67 13.93 8.98 -4.46
C LYS A 67 14.70 9.62 -5.61
N GLU A 68 14.00 10.01 -6.69
CA GLU A 68 14.61 10.66 -7.85
C GLU A 68 14.90 12.14 -7.55
N SER A 69 14.00 12.78 -6.80
CA SER A 69 14.14 14.17 -6.38
C SER A 69 15.30 14.39 -5.41
N LYS A 70 16.42 14.98 -5.89
CA LYS A 70 17.66 15.18 -5.10
C LYS A 70 17.44 15.91 -3.76
N PHE A 71 16.55 16.91 -3.72
CA PHE A 71 16.31 17.73 -2.53
C PHE A 71 15.62 17.00 -1.38
N ILE A 72 14.67 16.12 -1.68
CA ILE A 72 13.85 15.41 -0.68
C ILE A 72 14.27 13.95 -0.49
N LYS A 73 15.19 13.44 -1.33
CA LYS A 73 15.64 12.03 -1.32
C LYS A 73 16.05 11.54 0.07
N ILE A 74 16.85 12.33 0.79
CA ILE A 74 17.35 11.93 2.12
C ILE A 74 16.18 11.80 3.10
N ILE A 75 15.31 12.81 3.14
CA ILE A 75 14.11 12.81 3.98
C ILE A 75 13.22 11.60 3.65
N ASN A 76 12.98 11.36 2.35
CA ASN A 76 12.16 10.25 1.88
C ASN A 76 12.76 8.87 2.23
N ILE A 77 14.08 8.71 2.22
CA ILE A 77 14.74 7.46 2.65
C ILE A 77 14.51 7.21 4.15
N PHE A 78 14.65 8.24 4.99
CA PHE A 78 14.43 8.09 6.44
C PHE A 78 12.96 7.87 6.76
N LEU A 79 12.07 8.65 6.15
CA LEU A 79 10.62 8.48 6.28
C LEU A 79 10.20 7.07 5.83
N GLU A 80 10.63 6.61 4.65
CA GLU A 80 10.28 5.28 4.15
C GLU A 80 10.72 4.18 5.12
N LYS A 81 11.94 4.28 5.66
CA LYS A 81 12.44 3.32 6.66
C LYS A 81 11.58 3.33 7.91
N TRP A 82 11.25 4.50 8.46
CA TRP A 82 10.45 4.62 9.68
C TRP A 82 9.01 4.14 9.48
N ILE A 83 8.37 4.60 8.41
CA ILE A 83 6.98 4.27 8.05
C ILE A 83 6.81 2.77 7.87
N ASN A 84 7.75 2.09 7.22
CA ASN A 84 7.66 0.66 6.97
C ASN A 84 8.10 -0.24 8.13
N LYS A 85 8.46 0.30 9.31
CA LYS A 85 8.79 -0.53 10.48
C LYS A 85 7.58 -1.29 11.03
N SER A 86 6.40 -0.69 10.98
CA SER A 86 5.17 -1.34 11.42
C SER A 86 3.94 -0.73 10.77
N GLU A 87 2.85 -1.50 10.74
CA GLU A 87 1.56 -1.03 10.23
C GLU A 87 1.00 0.18 11.01
N LYS A 88 1.35 0.32 12.30
CA LYS A 88 0.97 1.52 13.08
C LYS A 88 1.61 2.79 12.52
N HIS A 89 2.88 2.73 12.13
CA HIS A 89 3.57 3.87 11.51
C HIS A 89 3.01 4.20 10.12
N GLN A 90 2.67 3.17 9.33
CA GLN A 90 2.00 3.35 8.04
C GLN A 90 0.64 4.05 8.21
N ASN A 91 -0.19 3.57 9.14
CA ASN A 91 -1.47 4.19 9.46
C ASN A 91 -1.33 5.62 9.99
N PHE A 92 -0.34 5.88 10.85
CA PHE A 92 -0.06 7.22 11.35
C PHE A 92 0.36 8.17 10.22
N TYR A 93 1.21 7.73 9.30
CA TYR A 93 1.57 8.51 8.13
C TYR A 93 0.34 8.85 7.27
N GLU A 94 -0.48 7.85 6.92
CA GLU A 94 -1.68 8.07 6.10
C GLU A 94 -2.74 8.95 6.80
N GLY A 95 -2.80 8.92 8.14
CA GLY A 95 -3.76 9.68 8.94
C GLY A 95 -3.29 11.08 9.39
N SER A 96 -2.03 11.46 9.15
CA SER A 96 -1.44 12.69 9.68
C SER A 96 -1.08 13.72 8.61
N PHE A 97 -0.51 14.84 9.06
CA PHE A 97 0.04 15.90 8.21
C PHE A 97 1.32 15.47 7.47
N LEU A 98 1.94 14.35 7.85
CA LEU A 98 3.14 13.83 7.17
C LEU A 98 2.91 13.51 5.69
N ARG A 99 1.65 13.41 5.25
CA ARG A 99 1.24 13.34 3.85
C ARG A 99 1.70 14.50 2.98
N LEU A 100 2.15 15.62 3.57
CA LEU A 100 2.88 16.68 2.88
C LEU A 100 4.12 16.16 2.13
N PHE A 101 4.69 15.04 2.59
CA PHE A 101 5.66 14.25 1.85
C PHE A 101 4.91 13.13 1.12
N PRO A 102 4.53 13.31 -0.16
CA PRO A 102 3.71 12.33 -0.86
C PRO A 102 4.48 11.03 -1.09
N ALA A 103 3.83 9.91 -0.79
CA ALA A 103 4.34 8.60 -1.15
C ALA A 103 4.07 8.34 -2.63
N LEU A 104 4.94 7.56 -3.25
CA LEU A 104 4.90 7.28 -4.69
C LEU A 104 4.01 6.06 -4.97
N ASN A 105 4.30 4.94 -4.32
CA ASN A 105 3.63 3.66 -4.57
C ASN A 105 3.34 2.92 -3.26
N ILE A 106 2.36 2.03 -3.31
CA ILE A 106 2.19 0.96 -2.35
C ILE A 106 2.60 -0.34 -3.04
N GLU A 107 3.44 -1.11 -2.38
CA GLU A 107 3.77 -2.47 -2.77
C GLU A 107 3.11 -3.45 -1.80
N ILE A 108 2.30 -4.34 -2.36
CA ILE A 108 1.56 -5.36 -1.63
C ILE A 108 2.01 -6.73 -2.11
N THR A 109 2.25 -7.65 -1.18
CA THR A 109 2.45 -9.07 -1.47
C THR A 109 1.38 -9.87 -0.76
N LEU A 110 0.59 -10.63 -1.51
CA LEU A 110 -0.45 -11.53 -1.02
C LEU A 110 -0.07 -12.99 -1.30
N ILE A 111 -0.38 -13.88 -0.37
CA ILE A 111 -0.18 -15.34 -0.53
C ILE A 111 -1.54 -16.03 -0.52
N LYS A 112 -1.76 -16.93 -1.48
CA LYS A 112 -2.97 -17.77 -1.54
C LYS A 112 -2.87 -18.94 -0.56
#